data_AF-A0A3M1CZL5-F1
#
_entry.id   AF-A0A3M1CZL5-F1
#
_cell.length_a   1.000
_cell.length_b   1.000
_cell.length_c   1.000
_cell.angle_alpha   90.00
_cell.angle_beta   90.00
_cell.angle_gamma   90.00
#
_symmetry.space_group_name_H-M   'P 1'
#
loop_
_entity.id
_entity.type
_entity.pdbx_description
1 polymer ?
#
loop_
_entity_poly.entity_id
_entity_poly.type
_entity_poly.pdbx_seq_one_letter_code
_entity_poly.pdbx_strand_id
1 'polypeptide(L)'
;MTDWLAEYWTFPVPAQGDAPPDWTPLEQRLDPDACGTCHPAQLADWRESWHHLAMGPGVLGQIVDWDGTDDRLVHQCQTCHAPLTEQHARLQQDDTWVDNSLLDEDMRAQGLTCAGCHVRQHQRYGPPREGRDVDESGRALAEGPHDGFIPRPEFQSSAFCARCHDFRPSQRALNGKLLQETGEEWRRTAFAAEGRTCQSCHMPEGRHLWKGIHDKDIVASGVEIRGGLQEAGSLLTPVTASLTLTNTGVGHRLPTYTTPEIKLILVQVDADDNEIARSRREGSVARRIKPDLSKELFDTRLLPGESYTLPYAVRRQPGAVAVVARVEVWPDEAYRRFYEIKLRRPENHPKGEAMLREALQNSIDSRYTLWEERWPLP
;
A
#
# COMPACT_ATOMS: atom_id res chain seq x y z
N MET A 1 9.54 19.12 8.50
CA MET A 1 9.72 17.88 9.27
C MET A 1 10.33 18.27 10.59
N THR A 2 9.76 17.84 11.72
CA THR A 2 10.26 18.21 13.06
C THR A 2 11.47 17.36 13.42
N ASP A 3 12.34 17.87 14.30
CA ASP A 3 13.49 17.11 14.80
C ASP A 3 13.05 15.84 15.53
N TRP A 4 11.93 15.92 16.25
CA TRP A 4 11.33 14.76 16.91
C TRP A 4 10.94 13.65 15.92
N LEU A 5 10.35 13.97 14.77
CA LEU A 5 10.05 12.96 13.73
C LEU A 5 11.30 12.39 13.06
N ALA A 6 12.44 13.08 13.13
CA ALA A 6 13.73 12.55 12.67
C ALA A 6 14.32 11.56 13.65
N GLU A 7 14.27 11.88 14.93
CA GLU A 7 14.71 10.98 15.98
C GLU A 7 13.80 9.76 16.12
N TYR A 8 12.47 9.96 16.15
CA TYR A 8 11.47 8.92 16.33
C TYR A 8 11.53 7.83 15.24
N TRP A 9 11.87 8.23 14.02
CA TRP A 9 12.02 7.34 12.86
C TRP A 9 13.48 7.12 12.47
N THR A 10 14.34 6.97 13.48
CA THR A 10 15.64 6.34 13.29
C THR A 10 15.41 4.86 12.95
N PHE A 11 16.04 4.38 11.88
CA PHE A 11 15.85 3.03 11.36
C PHE A 11 17.12 2.19 11.44
N PRO A 12 17.03 0.90 11.80
CA PRO A 12 15.83 0.27 12.37
C PRO A 12 15.40 0.99 13.66
N VAL A 13 14.13 0.88 14.02
CA VAL A 13 13.63 1.42 15.30
C VAL A 13 14.45 0.75 16.39
N PRO A 14 15.14 1.53 17.25
CA PRO A 14 16.03 0.96 18.27
C PRO A 14 15.32 -0.07 19.15
N ALA A 15 16.07 -1.04 19.66
CA ALA A 15 15.56 -2.02 20.62
C ALA A 15 14.87 -1.30 21.78
N GLN A 16 13.73 -1.84 22.22
CA GLN A 16 12.96 -1.30 23.33
C GLN A 16 13.68 -1.49 24.67
N GLY A 17 14.60 -2.45 24.73
CA GLY A 17 15.33 -2.80 25.95
C GLY A 17 14.45 -3.51 26.97
N ASP A 18 14.92 -3.55 28.21
CA ASP A 18 14.18 -4.16 29.31
C ASP A 18 12.96 -3.32 29.66
N ALA A 19 11.80 -3.98 29.79
CA ALA A 19 10.61 -3.35 30.29
C ALA A 19 10.77 -3.03 31.80
N PRO A 20 10.07 -2.00 32.33
CA PRO A 20 10.02 -1.74 33.75
C PRO A 20 9.64 -3.00 34.56
N PRO A 21 10.41 -3.34 35.61
CA PRO A 21 10.29 -4.63 36.30
C PRO A 21 9.01 -4.76 37.13
N ASP A 22 8.36 -3.64 37.44
CA ASP A 22 7.11 -3.53 38.19
C ASP A 22 5.86 -3.69 37.31
N TRP A 23 6.01 -3.65 35.99
CA TRP A 23 4.91 -3.91 35.06
C TRP A 23 4.52 -5.39 35.04
N THR A 24 3.24 -5.67 34.79
CA THR A 24 2.80 -7.06 34.63
C THR A 24 3.42 -7.71 33.39
N PRO A 25 3.53 -9.06 33.33
CA PRO A 25 4.06 -9.73 32.14
C PRO A 25 3.31 -9.37 30.85
N LEU A 26 2.02 -9.03 30.93
CA LEU A 26 1.25 -8.57 29.78
C LEU A 26 1.70 -7.18 29.30
N GLU A 27 2.01 -6.26 30.23
CA GLU A 27 2.38 -4.88 29.90
C GLU A 27 3.79 -4.73 29.32
N GLN A 28 4.67 -5.68 29.63
CA GLN A 28 6.05 -5.73 29.15
C GLN A 28 6.16 -6.20 27.69
N ARG A 29 5.12 -6.87 27.17
CA ARG A 29 5.12 -7.46 25.83
C ARG A 29 4.96 -6.40 24.73
N LEU A 30 5.61 -6.65 23.60
CA LEU A 30 5.60 -5.79 22.41
C LEU A 30 4.75 -6.34 21.27
N ASP A 31 4.37 -7.61 21.34
CA ASP A 31 3.59 -8.24 20.29
C ASP A 31 2.14 -7.70 20.24
N PRO A 32 1.52 -7.68 19.05
CA PRO A 32 0.17 -7.18 18.86
C PRO A 32 -0.90 -7.86 19.71
N ASP A 33 -0.77 -9.16 19.99
CA ASP A 33 -1.78 -9.92 20.75
C ASP A 33 -1.85 -9.45 22.21
N ALA A 34 -0.70 -9.11 22.81
CA ALA A 34 -0.66 -8.47 24.12
C ALA A 34 -1.41 -7.14 24.12
N CYS A 35 -1.17 -6.28 23.12
CA CYS A 35 -1.87 -5.00 22.96
C CYS A 35 -3.39 -5.20 22.80
N GLY A 36 -3.81 -6.20 22.03
CA GLY A 36 -5.21 -6.48 21.74
C GLY A 36 -6.03 -6.99 22.92
N THR A 37 -5.38 -7.40 24.02
CA THR A 37 -6.08 -7.73 25.27
C THR A 37 -6.84 -6.52 25.83
N CYS A 38 -6.26 -5.31 25.69
CA CYS A 38 -6.87 -4.04 26.11
C CYS A 38 -7.37 -3.19 24.93
N HIS A 39 -6.85 -3.41 23.73
CA HIS A 39 -7.17 -2.67 22.50
C HIS A 39 -7.74 -3.58 21.39
N PRO A 40 -8.84 -4.32 21.65
CA PRO A 40 -9.34 -5.33 20.73
C PRO A 40 -9.81 -4.75 19.39
N ALA A 41 -10.35 -3.53 19.38
CA ALA A 41 -10.77 -2.86 18.15
C ALA A 41 -9.58 -2.52 17.25
N GLN A 42 -8.50 -1.95 17.82
CA GLN A 42 -7.30 -1.63 17.07
C GLN A 42 -6.60 -2.90 16.55
N LEU A 43 -6.56 -3.97 17.36
CA LEU A 43 -6.01 -5.26 16.93
C LEU A 43 -6.82 -5.83 15.76
N ALA A 44 -8.15 -5.82 15.85
CA ALA A 44 -9.01 -6.33 14.78
C ALA A 44 -8.79 -5.58 13.46
N ASP A 45 -8.78 -4.24 13.50
CA ASP A 45 -8.51 -3.42 12.32
C ASP A 45 -7.14 -3.72 11.71
N TRP A 46 -6.10 -3.77 12.56
CA TRP A 46 -4.74 -3.99 12.11
C TRP A 46 -4.56 -5.37 11.47
N ARG A 47 -5.17 -6.43 12.03
CA ARG A 47 -5.10 -7.79 11.48
C ARG A 47 -5.66 -7.89 10.06
N GLU A 48 -6.62 -7.04 9.69
CA GLU A 48 -7.19 -6.99 8.35
C GLU A 48 -6.42 -6.07 7.40
N SER A 49 -5.38 -5.37 7.89
CA SER A 49 -4.63 -4.38 7.13
C SER A 49 -3.40 -4.94 6.41
N TRP A 50 -2.94 -4.22 5.38
CA TRP A 50 -1.68 -4.51 4.72
C TRP A 50 -0.44 -4.21 5.58
N HIS A 51 -0.59 -3.49 6.70
CA HIS A 51 0.50 -3.31 7.66
C HIS A 51 0.81 -4.60 8.42
N HIS A 52 -0.22 -5.36 8.80
CA HIS A 52 -0.03 -6.71 9.36
C HIS A 52 0.63 -7.65 8.34
N LEU A 53 0.20 -7.58 7.08
CA LEU A 53 0.74 -8.38 5.99
C LEU A 53 2.01 -7.79 5.34
N ALA A 54 2.66 -6.81 5.97
CA ALA A 54 3.81 -6.13 5.38
C ALA A 54 4.98 -7.10 5.16
N MET A 55 5.13 -8.11 6.00
CA MET A 55 6.08 -9.22 5.80
C MET A 55 5.43 -10.46 5.19
N GLY A 56 4.39 -10.29 4.36
CA GLY A 56 3.73 -11.40 3.68
C GLY A 56 4.64 -12.17 2.71
N PRO A 57 4.11 -13.23 2.08
CA PRO A 57 4.88 -14.16 1.25
C PRO A 57 5.62 -13.47 0.09
N GLY A 58 5.10 -12.35 -0.42
CA GLY A 58 5.75 -11.57 -1.48
C GLY A 58 7.09 -10.97 -1.05
N VAL A 59 7.19 -10.43 0.17
CA VAL A 59 8.41 -9.83 0.70
C VAL A 59 9.35 -10.92 1.20
N LEU A 60 8.85 -11.86 2.01
CA LEU A 60 9.66 -12.97 2.52
C LEU A 60 10.28 -13.80 1.39
N GLY A 61 9.51 -14.14 0.36
CA GLY A 61 10.01 -14.87 -0.81
C GLY A 61 11.02 -14.08 -1.66
N GLN A 62 11.06 -12.75 -1.53
CA GLN A 62 12.07 -11.92 -2.19
C GLN A 62 13.38 -11.90 -1.41
N ILE A 63 13.32 -11.78 -0.08
CA ILE A 63 14.50 -11.55 0.76
C ILE A 63 15.13 -12.82 1.32
N VAL A 64 14.44 -13.96 1.31
CA VAL A 64 14.96 -15.22 1.91
C VAL A 64 16.28 -15.68 1.30
N ASP A 65 16.53 -15.36 0.02
CA ASP A 65 17.79 -15.69 -0.65
C ASP A 65 18.97 -14.81 -0.14
N TRP A 66 18.66 -13.69 0.49
CA TRP A 66 19.62 -12.70 0.98
C TRP A 66 19.90 -12.81 2.49
N ASP A 67 19.12 -13.60 3.22
CA ASP A 67 19.32 -13.78 4.66
C ASP A 67 20.69 -14.41 4.93
N GLY A 68 21.55 -13.69 5.66
CA GLY A 68 22.94 -14.08 5.92
C GLY A 68 23.91 -13.92 4.73
N THR A 69 23.47 -13.41 3.58
CA THR A 69 24.33 -13.17 2.40
C THR A 69 24.36 -11.71 1.94
N ASP A 70 23.25 -10.97 2.07
CA ASP A 70 23.16 -9.51 1.89
C ASP A 70 22.24 -8.92 2.97
N ASP A 71 22.69 -9.02 4.22
CA ASP A 71 21.97 -8.52 5.41
C ASP A 71 21.62 -7.03 5.28
N ARG A 72 22.45 -6.25 4.58
CA ARG A 72 22.17 -4.83 4.32
C ARG A 72 20.89 -4.65 3.49
N LEU A 73 20.68 -5.47 2.47
CA LEU A 73 19.49 -5.40 1.64
C LEU A 73 18.24 -5.88 2.40
N VAL A 74 18.37 -6.94 3.20
CA VAL A 74 17.31 -7.40 4.11
C VAL A 74 16.88 -6.26 5.05
N HIS A 75 17.83 -5.57 5.68
CA HIS A 75 17.57 -4.42 6.55
C HIS A 75 16.86 -3.26 5.84
N GLN A 76 17.23 -2.98 4.59
CA GLN A 76 16.56 -1.95 3.80
C GLN A 76 15.09 -2.26 3.55
N CYS A 77 14.75 -3.54 3.31
CA CYS A 77 13.35 -3.97 3.19
C CYS A 77 12.63 -3.84 4.55
N GLN A 78 13.25 -4.33 5.63
CA GLN A 78 12.61 -4.35 6.95
C GLN A 78 12.44 -2.96 7.58
N THR A 79 13.22 -1.95 7.13
CA THR A 79 13.07 -0.54 7.51
C THR A 79 11.61 -0.04 7.45
N CYS A 80 10.83 -0.49 6.48
CA CYS A 80 9.41 -0.16 6.38
C CYS A 80 8.49 -1.34 6.74
N HIS A 81 8.92 -2.57 6.45
CA HIS A 81 8.05 -3.74 6.51
C HIS A 81 8.00 -4.43 7.89
N ALA A 82 9.04 -4.30 8.71
CA ALA A 82 9.13 -4.85 10.06
C ALA A 82 10.20 -4.08 10.85
N PRO A 83 9.94 -2.81 11.22
CA PRO A 83 10.99 -1.85 11.53
C PRO A 83 11.61 -1.99 12.92
N LEU A 84 11.07 -2.81 13.82
CA LEU A 84 11.63 -2.98 15.16
C LEU A 84 12.93 -3.78 15.11
N THR A 85 13.91 -3.37 15.91
CA THR A 85 15.15 -4.13 16.07
C THR A 85 14.89 -5.60 16.44
N GLU A 86 13.91 -5.87 17.29
CA GLU A 86 13.45 -7.21 17.70
C GLU A 86 12.92 -8.05 16.52
N GLN A 87 12.60 -7.45 15.37
CA GLN A 87 12.15 -8.16 14.17
C GLN A 87 13.30 -8.46 13.18
N HIS A 88 14.53 -8.05 13.48
CA HIS A 88 15.67 -8.23 12.59
C HIS A 88 16.53 -9.41 13.09
N ALA A 89 16.85 -10.37 12.21
CA ALA A 89 17.64 -11.55 12.60
C ALA A 89 19.12 -11.24 12.83
N ARG A 90 19.62 -10.22 12.13
CA ARG A 90 21.02 -9.79 12.14
C ARG A 90 21.03 -8.29 12.42
N LEU A 91 22.05 -7.76 13.07
CA LEU A 91 22.23 -6.31 13.27
C LEU A 91 23.61 -5.89 12.80
N GLN A 92 23.70 -4.66 12.27
CA GLN A 92 24.98 -4.08 11.91
C GLN A 92 25.69 -3.63 13.18
N GLN A 93 26.89 -4.17 13.41
CA GLN A 93 27.82 -3.76 14.44
C GLN A 93 29.15 -3.43 13.77
N ASP A 94 29.52 -2.15 13.80
CA ASP A 94 30.61 -1.59 13.01
C ASP A 94 30.46 -1.95 11.52
N ASP A 95 31.48 -2.58 10.92
CA ASP A 95 31.49 -3.03 9.53
C ASP A 95 31.04 -4.50 9.36
N THR A 96 30.46 -5.10 10.41
CA THR A 96 30.05 -6.52 10.40
C THR A 96 28.57 -6.70 10.75
N TRP A 97 28.05 -7.87 10.37
CA TRP A 97 26.69 -8.30 10.72
C TRP A 97 26.79 -9.43 11.74
N VAL A 98 26.05 -9.30 12.84
CA VAL A 98 26.01 -10.29 13.92
C VAL A 98 24.59 -10.75 14.17
N ASP A 99 24.43 -11.96 14.72
CA ASP A 99 23.13 -12.49 15.12
C ASP A 99 22.50 -11.63 16.22
N ASN A 100 21.20 -11.37 16.08
CA ASN A 100 20.42 -10.62 17.04
C ASN A 100 19.77 -11.57 18.05
N SER A 101 20.20 -11.52 19.31
CA SER A 101 19.59 -12.30 20.38
C SER A 101 18.17 -11.83 20.77
N LEU A 102 17.74 -10.66 20.28
CA LEU A 102 16.41 -10.10 20.52
C LEU A 102 15.38 -10.54 19.46
N LEU A 103 15.77 -11.37 18.48
CA LEU A 103 14.89 -11.76 17.39
C LEU A 103 13.62 -12.45 17.91
N ASP A 104 12.48 -11.88 17.53
CA ASP A 104 11.16 -12.48 17.61
C ASP A 104 10.66 -12.75 16.18
N GLU A 105 10.74 -14.01 15.76
CA GLU A 105 10.36 -14.43 14.40
C GLU A 105 8.85 -14.30 14.16
N ASP A 106 8.03 -14.54 15.17
CA ASP A 106 6.58 -14.45 15.09
C ASP A 106 6.16 -12.98 14.93
N MET A 107 6.81 -12.07 15.67
CA MET A 107 6.59 -10.64 15.51
C MET A 107 7.10 -10.15 14.14
N ARG A 108 8.22 -10.66 13.62
CA ARG A 108 8.68 -10.34 12.26
C ARG A 108 7.65 -10.75 11.22
N ALA A 109 7.07 -11.95 11.32
CA ALA A 109 6.07 -12.44 10.39
C ALA A 109 4.78 -11.59 10.38
N GLN A 110 4.50 -10.90 11.49
CA GLN A 110 3.35 -10.00 11.66
C GLN A 110 3.56 -8.59 11.07
N GLY A 111 4.69 -8.31 10.41
CA GLY A 111 4.90 -7.07 9.66
C GLY A 111 5.04 -5.81 10.52
N LEU A 112 4.34 -4.74 10.17
CA LEU A 112 4.39 -3.47 10.90
C LEU A 112 3.48 -3.54 12.14
N THR A 113 4.06 -3.88 13.28
CA THR A 113 3.33 -4.12 14.55
C THR A 113 3.01 -2.82 15.29
N CYS A 114 2.14 -2.92 16.31
CA CYS A 114 1.75 -1.79 17.16
C CYS A 114 2.98 -1.06 17.74
N ALA A 115 3.93 -1.82 18.27
CA ALA A 115 5.15 -1.28 18.87
C ALA A 115 6.05 -0.55 17.85
N GLY A 116 6.07 -0.98 16.59
CA GLY A 116 6.81 -0.30 15.52
C GLY A 116 6.39 1.16 15.33
N CYS A 117 5.09 1.43 15.44
CA CYS A 117 4.54 2.78 15.31
C CYS A 117 4.45 3.56 16.62
N HIS A 118 4.18 2.90 17.75
CA HIS A 118 3.75 3.59 18.97
C HIS A 118 4.74 3.54 20.15
N VAL A 119 5.78 2.71 20.11
CA VAL A 119 6.60 2.45 21.30
C VAL A 119 8.07 2.80 21.07
N ARG A 120 8.67 3.55 22.00
CA ARG A 120 10.12 3.78 22.07
C ARG A 120 10.57 3.61 23.51
N GLN A 121 11.54 2.74 23.77
CA GLN A 121 12.02 2.43 25.12
C GLN A 121 10.87 2.12 26.09
N HIS A 122 9.92 1.29 25.64
CA HIS A 122 8.68 0.95 26.37
C HIS A 122 7.72 2.13 26.66
N GLN A 123 8.07 3.37 26.33
CA GLN A 123 7.16 4.51 26.38
C GLN A 123 6.21 4.49 25.18
N ARG A 124 4.90 4.58 25.46
CA ARG A 124 3.85 4.64 24.43
C ARG A 124 3.60 6.09 24.00
N TYR A 125 3.44 6.29 22.70
CA TYR A 125 3.13 7.57 22.07
C TYR A 125 1.87 7.44 21.21
N GLY A 126 1.15 8.54 21.01
CA GLY A 126 -0.04 8.53 20.17
C GLY A 126 -0.58 9.93 19.88
N PRO A 127 -1.69 10.04 19.13
CA PRO A 127 -2.29 11.33 18.84
C PRO A 127 -2.82 12.01 20.12
N PRO A 128 -2.80 13.34 20.19
CA PRO A 128 -3.53 14.07 21.22
C PRO A 128 -5.01 13.70 21.21
N ARG A 129 -5.61 13.58 22.38
CA ARG A 129 -7.05 13.38 22.55
C ARG A 129 -7.64 14.62 23.20
N GLU A 130 -8.70 15.15 22.62
CA GLU A 130 -9.41 16.29 23.21
C GLU A 130 -9.91 15.95 24.63
N GLY A 131 -9.74 16.89 25.56
CA GLY A 131 -10.20 16.74 26.94
C GLY A 131 -9.38 15.78 27.82
N ARG A 132 -8.17 15.39 27.42
CA ARG A 132 -7.22 14.66 28.29
C ARG A 132 -6.19 15.62 28.87
N ASP A 133 -6.14 15.71 30.20
CA ASP A 133 -5.12 16.49 30.90
C ASP A 133 -3.73 15.82 30.73
N VAL A 134 -2.68 16.64 30.65
CA VAL A 134 -1.27 16.21 30.56
C VAL A 134 -0.45 16.80 31.70
N ASP A 135 0.58 16.08 32.16
CA ASP A 135 1.51 16.53 33.20
C ASP A 135 2.53 17.55 32.65
N GLU A 136 3.41 18.08 33.51
CA GLU A 136 4.46 19.05 33.11
C GLU A 136 5.45 18.48 32.09
N SER A 137 5.57 17.15 31.99
CA SER A 137 6.38 16.46 30.98
C SER A 137 5.62 16.14 29.68
N GLY A 138 4.34 16.49 29.62
CA GLY A 138 3.45 16.24 28.50
C GLY A 138 2.87 14.83 28.44
N ARG A 139 2.98 14.01 29.48
CA ARG A 139 2.32 12.69 29.56
C ARG A 139 0.85 12.86 29.89
N ALA A 140 -0.02 12.06 29.27
CA ALA A 140 -1.43 12.03 29.66
C ALA A 140 -1.56 11.59 31.12
N LEU A 141 -2.21 12.41 31.96
CA LEU A 141 -2.34 12.24 33.42
C LEU A 141 -3.17 11.01 33.86
N ALA A 142 -3.55 10.14 32.93
CA ALA A 142 -4.29 8.94 33.28
C ALA A 142 -3.30 7.88 33.81
N GLU A 143 -3.31 7.68 35.14
CA GLU A 143 -2.81 6.44 35.75
C GLU A 143 -3.47 5.25 35.06
N GLY A 144 -2.67 4.30 34.59
CA GLY A 144 -3.16 3.16 33.83
C GLY A 144 -2.00 2.29 33.36
N PRO A 145 -2.29 1.20 32.63
CA PRO A 145 -1.26 0.31 32.13
C PRO A 145 -0.15 1.06 31.39
N HIS A 146 1.07 0.54 31.45
CA HIS A 146 2.23 1.06 30.73
C HIS A 146 2.74 2.45 31.17
N ASP A 147 2.40 2.89 32.39
CA ASP A 147 2.71 4.26 32.88
C ASP A 147 2.13 5.36 31.96
N GLY A 148 0.99 5.06 31.31
CA GLY A 148 0.30 5.98 30.43
C GLY A 148 0.93 6.13 29.03
N PHE A 149 0.69 7.27 28.39
CA PHE A 149 1.21 7.58 27.05
C PHE A 149 1.53 9.07 26.87
N ILE A 150 2.44 9.38 25.94
CA ILE A 150 2.81 10.75 25.57
C ILE A 150 2.06 11.17 24.28
N PRO A 151 1.07 12.08 24.36
CA PRO A 151 0.44 12.65 23.17
C PRO A 151 1.40 13.49 22.33
N ARG A 152 1.40 13.27 21.02
CA ARG A 152 2.25 13.96 20.05
C ARG A 152 1.43 14.32 18.80
N PRO A 153 1.28 15.61 18.44
CA PRO A 153 0.50 16.04 17.27
C PRO A 153 1.05 15.47 15.95
N GLU A 154 2.32 15.05 15.92
CA GLU A 154 2.93 14.41 14.77
C GLU A 154 2.20 13.13 14.34
N PHE A 155 1.55 12.40 15.25
CA PHE A 155 0.72 11.23 14.91
C PHE A 155 -0.53 11.57 14.08
N GLN A 156 -0.93 12.83 14.04
CA GLN A 156 -2.03 13.32 13.21
C GLN A 156 -1.54 13.98 11.90
N SER A 157 -0.21 14.05 11.68
CA SER A 157 0.41 14.64 10.49
C SER A 157 0.77 13.59 9.45
N SER A 158 0.51 13.85 8.18
CA SER A 158 0.96 12.99 7.05
C SER A 158 2.48 12.76 7.03
N ALA A 159 3.27 13.66 7.64
CA ALA A 159 4.72 13.51 7.73
C ALA A 159 5.16 12.28 8.54
N PHE A 160 4.29 11.76 9.42
CA PHE A 160 4.51 10.51 10.13
C PHE A 160 4.53 9.32 9.17
N CYS A 161 3.58 9.27 8.22
CA CYS A 161 3.45 8.21 7.22
C CYS A 161 4.53 8.29 6.13
N ALA A 162 4.92 9.51 5.74
CA ALA A 162 5.90 9.75 4.68
C ALA A 162 7.28 9.11 4.93
N ARG A 163 7.61 8.73 6.18
CA ARG A 163 8.86 8.04 6.51
C ARG A 163 9.00 6.66 5.86
N CYS A 164 7.88 5.98 5.69
CA CYS A 164 7.83 4.73 4.94
C CYS A 164 7.31 4.99 3.52
N HIS A 165 6.32 5.87 3.35
CA HIS A 165 5.61 6.09 2.09
C HIS A 165 6.30 7.04 1.09
N ASP A 166 7.46 7.61 1.44
CA ASP A 166 8.37 8.32 0.54
C ASP A 166 9.79 7.76 0.63
N PHE A 167 10.39 7.50 -0.52
CA PHE A 167 11.81 7.23 -0.61
C PHE A 167 12.62 8.52 -0.39
N ARG A 168 13.84 8.36 0.10
CA ARG A 168 14.82 9.43 0.26
C ARG A 168 15.38 9.86 -1.09
N PRO A 169 15.83 11.12 -1.26
CA PRO A 169 16.39 11.60 -2.53
C PRO A 169 17.60 10.80 -3.05
N SER A 170 18.31 10.08 -2.19
CA SER A 170 19.43 9.20 -2.57
C SER A 170 19.00 7.88 -3.21
N GLN A 171 17.71 7.53 -3.13
CA GLN A 171 17.17 6.29 -3.69
C GLN A 171 16.81 6.45 -5.17
N ARG A 172 16.47 5.33 -5.81
CA ARG A 172 16.23 5.26 -7.25
C ARG A 172 15.12 6.21 -7.69
N ALA A 173 15.44 7.06 -8.66
CA ALA A 173 14.49 7.88 -9.39
C ALA A 173 14.49 7.51 -10.89
N LEU A 174 13.34 7.65 -11.53
CA LEU A 174 13.15 7.54 -12.98
C LEU A 174 12.34 8.74 -13.46
N ASN A 175 12.79 9.41 -14.52
CA ASN A 175 12.14 10.60 -15.06
C ASN A 175 11.90 11.69 -13.98
N GLY A 176 12.86 11.90 -13.07
CA GLY A 176 12.78 12.90 -12.00
C GLY A 176 11.83 12.55 -10.84
N LYS A 177 11.28 11.34 -10.83
CA LYS A 177 10.30 10.84 -9.84
C LYS A 177 10.88 9.64 -9.09
N LEU A 178 10.87 9.67 -7.77
CA LEU A 178 11.24 8.51 -6.96
C LEU A 178 10.26 7.35 -7.20
N LEU A 179 10.68 6.10 -7.00
CA LEU A 179 9.78 4.95 -7.17
C LEU A 179 8.58 4.98 -6.20
N GLN A 180 8.78 5.59 -5.03
CA GLN A 180 7.82 5.75 -3.95
C GLN A 180 7.93 7.19 -3.43
N GLU A 181 6.87 7.98 -3.65
CA GLU A 181 6.81 9.41 -3.33
C GLU A 181 5.37 9.88 -3.04
N THR A 182 4.55 9.04 -2.39
CA THR A 182 3.13 9.32 -2.15
C THR A 182 2.89 10.54 -1.28
N GLY A 183 3.72 10.76 -0.26
CA GLY A 183 3.69 11.96 0.57
C GLY A 183 4.04 13.22 -0.23
N GLU A 184 5.04 13.14 -1.10
CA GLU A 184 5.40 14.23 -2.01
C GLU A 184 4.33 14.48 -3.10
N GLU A 185 3.69 13.44 -3.61
CA GLU A 185 2.51 13.54 -4.48
C GLU A 185 1.40 14.30 -3.77
N TRP A 186 1.06 13.89 -2.54
CA TRP A 186 0.02 14.52 -1.72
C TRP A 186 0.32 15.98 -1.40
N ARG A 187 1.56 16.27 -0.96
CA ARG A 187 2.00 17.61 -0.53
C ARG A 187 1.83 18.67 -1.61
N ARG A 188 1.79 18.26 -2.88
CA ARG A 188 1.64 19.15 -4.05
C ARG A 188 0.19 19.41 -4.45
N THR A 189 -0.78 18.92 -3.69
CA THR A 189 -2.22 19.01 -4.03
C THR A 189 -2.98 19.96 -3.10
N ALA A 190 -4.21 20.30 -3.51
CA ALA A 190 -5.15 21.06 -2.66
C ALA A 190 -5.47 20.33 -1.34
N PHE A 191 -5.43 19.00 -1.30
CA PHE A 191 -5.73 18.22 -0.10
C PHE A 191 -4.74 18.54 1.02
N ALA A 192 -3.45 18.65 0.68
CA ALA A 192 -2.43 19.06 1.64
C ALA A 192 -2.62 20.53 2.08
N ALA A 193 -2.94 21.42 1.16
CA ALA A 193 -3.20 22.83 1.46
C ALA A 193 -4.43 23.03 2.37
N GLU A 194 -5.44 22.18 2.24
CA GLU A 194 -6.65 22.14 3.06
C GLU A 194 -6.47 21.39 4.39
N GLY A 195 -5.28 20.84 4.67
CA GLY A 195 -5.00 20.10 5.90
C GLY A 195 -5.62 18.69 5.95
N ARG A 196 -6.04 18.13 4.82
CA ARG A 196 -6.54 16.74 4.74
C ARG A 196 -5.36 15.78 4.81
N THR A 197 -5.15 15.19 5.97
CA THR A 197 -3.99 14.32 6.24
C THR A 197 -4.21 12.88 5.77
N CYS A 198 -3.14 12.08 5.69
CA CYS A 198 -3.24 10.64 5.40
C CYS A 198 -4.20 9.95 6.37
N GLN A 199 -4.10 10.31 7.65
CA GLN A 199 -4.91 9.76 8.73
C GLN A 199 -6.40 10.04 8.55
N SER A 200 -6.80 11.21 8.02
CA SER A 200 -8.22 11.54 7.90
C SER A 200 -8.99 10.63 6.93
N CYS A 201 -8.29 10.02 5.97
CA CYS A 201 -8.88 9.09 5.00
C CYS A 201 -8.54 7.62 5.31
N HIS A 202 -7.30 7.31 5.70
CA HIS A 202 -6.83 5.94 5.92
C HIS A 202 -6.95 5.46 7.37
N MET A 203 -7.14 6.37 8.32
CA MET A 203 -7.38 6.07 9.73
C MET A 203 -8.59 6.87 10.26
N PRO A 204 -9.77 6.76 9.60
CA PRO A 204 -10.94 7.52 10.00
C PRO A 204 -11.26 7.25 11.47
N GLU A 205 -11.55 8.29 12.24
CA GLU A 205 -11.84 8.18 13.69
C GLU A 205 -10.68 7.53 14.50
N GLY A 206 -9.46 7.54 13.97
CA GLY A 206 -8.29 6.90 14.60
C GLY A 206 -8.27 5.37 14.47
N ARG A 207 -9.12 4.80 13.62
CA ARG A 207 -9.18 3.35 13.33
C ARG A 207 -7.93 2.90 12.56
N HIS A 208 -7.51 1.66 12.79
CA HIS A 208 -6.25 1.12 12.27
C HIS A 208 -6.48 0.32 10.98
N LEU A 209 -7.24 0.91 10.04
CA LEU A 209 -7.75 0.22 8.85
C LEU A 209 -6.77 0.24 7.68
N TRP A 210 -6.19 1.42 7.38
CA TRP A 210 -5.28 1.67 6.26
C TRP A 210 -5.73 1.08 4.91
N LYS A 211 -7.04 1.05 4.70
CA LYS A 211 -7.64 0.61 3.43
C LYS A 211 -7.11 1.45 2.28
N GLY A 212 -6.86 0.82 1.15
CA GLY A 212 -6.22 1.43 -0.01
C GLY A 212 -6.69 0.81 -1.32
N ILE A 213 -5.78 0.63 -2.26
CA ILE A 213 -6.09 0.13 -3.61
C ILE A 213 -6.71 -1.28 -3.64
N HIS A 214 -6.48 -2.09 -2.60
CA HIS A 214 -7.09 -3.41 -2.42
C HIS A 214 -8.53 -3.39 -1.88
N ASP A 215 -9.03 -2.24 -1.45
CA ASP A 215 -10.41 -2.09 -0.95
C ASP A 215 -11.27 -1.38 -2.00
N LYS A 216 -12.26 -2.12 -2.54
CA LYS A 216 -13.11 -1.65 -3.62
C LYS A 216 -13.91 -0.39 -3.23
N ASP A 217 -14.41 -0.33 -1.99
CA ASP A 217 -15.27 0.76 -1.54
C ASP A 217 -14.47 2.05 -1.38
N ILE A 218 -13.23 1.95 -0.85
CA ILE A 218 -12.31 3.10 -0.80
C ILE A 218 -11.99 3.60 -2.20
N VAL A 219 -11.66 2.72 -3.15
CA VAL A 219 -11.36 3.15 -4.52
C VAL A 219 -12.58 3.78 -5.18
N ALA A 220 -13.77 3.18 -5.02
CA ALA A 220 -15.02 3.71 -5.56
C ALA A 220 -15.34 5.11 -5.00
N SER A 221 -15.09 5.33 -3.71
CA SER A 221 -15.32 6.64 -3.07
C SER A 221 -14.38 7.75 -3.58
N GLY A 222 -13.23 7.37 -4.13
CA GLY A 222 -12.19 8.29 -4.57
C GLY A 222 -12.27 8.68 -6.06
N VAL A 223 -13.20 8.10 -6.82
CA VAL A 223 -13.25 8.27 -8.27
C VAL A 223 -14.64 8.59 -8.79
N GLU A 224 -14.67 9.18 -9.98
CA GLU A 224 -15.86 9.23 -10.81
C GLU A 224 -15.60 8.45 -12.10
N ILE A 225 -16.57 7.64 -12.51
CA ILE A 225 -16.53 6.86 -13.75
C ILE A 225 -17.70 7.27 -14.61
N ARG A 226 -17.42 7.67 -15.86
CA ARG A 226 -18.42 8.05 -16.85
C ARG A 226 -18.20 7.24 -18.11
N GLY A 227 -19.20 6.49 -18.53
CA GLY A 227 -19.22 5.80 -19.81
C GLY A 227 -20.40 6.24 -20.66
N GLY A 228 -20.31 6.03 -21.96
CA GLY A 228 -21.47 6.11 -22.82
C GLY A 228 -21.22 5.54 -24.21
N LEU A 229 -22.27 4.96 -24.78
CA LEU A 229 -22.36 4.65 -26.20
C LEU A 229 -22.79 5.92 -26.94
N GLN A 230 -21.98 6.38 -27.91
CA GLN A 230 -22.33 7.51 -28.76
C GLN A 230 -23.04 7.06 -30.04
N GLU A 231 -22.52 6.05 -30.72
CA GLU A 231 -23.15 5.44 -31.90
C GLU A 231 -23.08 3.92 -31.84
N ALA A 232 -24.20 3.26 -32.12
CA ALA A 232 -24.26 1.79 -32.20
C ALA A 232 -23.64 1.21 -33.49
N GLY A 233 -23.10 2.07 -34.35
CA GLY A 233 -22.52 1.72 -35.64
C GLY A 233 -23.53 1.25 -36.68
N SER A 234 -23.05 1.09 -37.91
CA SER A 234 -23.81 0.55 -39.04
C SER A 234 -22.90 -0.33 -39.91
N LEU A 235 -23.37 -0.72 -41.10
CA LEU A 235 -22.51 -1.39 -42.08
C LEU A 235 -21.34 -0.51 -42.54
N LEU A 236 -21.49 0.82 -42.46
CA LEU A 236 -20.55 1.81 -42.98
C LEU A 236 -19.84 2.61 -41.88
N THR A 237 -20.37 2.63 -40.65
CA THR A 237 -19.83 3.40 -39.53
C THR A 237 -19.45 2.50 -38.34
N PRO A 238 -18.37 2.82 -37.61
CA PRO A 238 -17.98 2.05 -36.43
C PRO A 238 -18.97 2.27 -35.27
N VAL A 239 -18.97 1.35 -34.32
CA VAL A 239 -19.51 1.59 -32.99
C VAL A 239 -18.59 2.58 -32.28
N THR A 240 -19.16 3.66 -31.74
CA THR A 240 -18.40 4.67 -30.99
C THR A 240 -18.88 4.75 -29.54
N ALA A 241 -17.93 4.74 -28.62
CA ALA A 241 -18.18 4.82 -27.20
C ALA A 241 -17.00 5.50 -26.49
N SER A 242 -17.19 5.86 -25.22
CA SER A 242 -16.10 6.34 -24.37
C SER A 242 -16.26 5.83 -22.95
N LEU A 243 -15.13 5.68 -22.27
CA LEU A 243 -15.06 5.39 -20.85
C LEU A 243 -14.02 6.30 -20.21
N THR A 244 -14.41 7.06 -19.20
CA THR A 244 -13.59 8.03 -18.51
C THR A 244 -13.52 7.69 -17.03
N LEU A 245 -12.31 7.70 -16.48
CA LEU A 245 -12.03 7.61 -15.04
C LEU A 245 -11.44 8.94 -14.58
N THR A 246 -12.00 9.54 -13.54
CA THR A 246 -11.53 10.79 -12.94
C THR A 246 -11.15 10.57 -11.49
N ASN A 247 -9.98 11.06 -11.07
CA ASN A 247 -9.62 11.11 -9.65
C ASN A 247 -10.34 12.29 -9.00
N THR A 248 -11.38 12.05 -8.21
CA THR A 248 -12.19 13.11 -7.57
C THR A 248 -11.91 13.23 -6.08
N GLY A 249 -11.46 12.15 -5.43
CA GLY A 249 -11.36 12.05 -3.98
C GLY A 249 -10.01 11.57 -3.44
N VAL A 250 -9.04 11.22 -4.29
CA VAL A 250 -7.72 10.74 -3.85
C VAL A 250 -6.71 11.88 -3.86
N GLY A 251 -6.19 12.23 -2.68
CA GLY A 251 -5.31 13.38 -2.47
C GLY A 251 -3.87 13.22 -2.96
N HIS A 252 -3.52 12.12 -3.59
CA HIS A 252 -2.23 11.84 -4.24
C HIS A 252 -2.48 11.28 -5.65
N ARG A 253 -1.46 10.82 -6.37
CA ARG A 253 -1.70 10.21 -7.69
C ARG A 253 -2.50 8.92 -7.55
N LEU A 254 -3.44 8.68 -8.46
CA LEU A 254 -4.25 7.47 -8.53
C LEU A 254 -3.84 6.59 -9.72
N PRO A 255 -3.54 5.31 -9.50
CA PRO A 255 -3.02 4.76 -8.23
C PRO A 255 -1.64 5.36 -7.92
N THR A 256 -1.23 5.44 -6.65
CA THR A 256 0.16 5.82 -6.32
C THR A 256 1.10 4.62 -6.55
N TYR A 257 2.42 4.84 -6.47
CA TYR A 257 3.47 3.85 -6.77
C TYR A 257 3.54 3.37 -8.22
N THR A 258 4.46 2.42 -8.44
CA THR A 258 4.60 1.66 -9.70
C THR A 258 3.83 0.34 -9.68
N THR A 259 3.23 0.00 -8.53
CA THR A 259 2.66 -1.33 -8.27
C THR A 259 1.30 -1.54 -8.92
N PRO A 260 0.29 -0.69 -8.66
CA PRO A 260 -1.07 -0.96 -9.10
C PRO A 260 -1.34 -0.48 -10.53
N GLU A 261 -2.37 -1.05 -11.13
CA GLU A 261 -2.84 -0.66 -12.44
C GLU A 261 -4.37 -0.67 -12.50
N ILE A 262 -4.96 0.43 -12.94
CA ILE A 262 -6.40 0.51 -13.20
C ILE A 262 -6.60 0.39 -14.71
N LYS A 263 -7.38 -0.60 -15.12
CA LYS A 263 -7.72 -0.90 -16.52
C LYS A 263 -9.08 -0.33 -16.86
N LEU A 264 -9.13 0.42 -17.96
CA LEU A 264 -10.38 0.76 -18.63
C LEU A 264 -10.53 -0.18 -19.82
N ILE A 265 -11.68 -0.83 -19.97
CA ILE A 265 -11.91 -1.84 -20.99
C ILE A 265 -13.23 -1.54 -21.70
N LEU A 266 -13.22 -1.56 -23.03
CA LEU A 266 -14.41 -1.50 -23.88
C LEU A 266 -14.38 -2.66 -24.87
N VAL A 267 -15.41 -3.48 -24.89
CA VAL A 267 -15.46 -4.71 -25.70
C VAL A 267 -16.89 -5.01 -26.16
N GLN A 268 -17.06 -5.50 -27.38
CA GLN A 268 -18.34 -6.03 -27.85
C GLN A 268 -18.52 -7.47 -27.39
N VAL A 269 -19.75 -7.81 -26.99
CA VAL A 269 -20.13 -9.16 -26.57
C VAL A 269 -21.23 -9.72 -27.47
N ASP A 270 -21.26 -11.05 -27.59
CA ASP A 270 -22.33 -11.76 -28.29
C ASP A 270 -23.54 -12.05 -27.38
N ALA A 271 -24.53 -12.77 -27.91
CA ALA A 271 -25.78 -13.10 -27.21
C ALA A 271 -25.57 -13.99 -25.96
N ASP A 272 -24.44 -14.68 -25.88
CA ASP A 272 -24.06 -15.55 -24.76
C ASP A 272 -23.11 -14.81 -23.78
N ASP A 273 -22.99 -13.49 -23.93
CA ASP A 273 -22.07 -12.59 -23.21
C ASP A 273 -20.57 -12.96 -23.36
N ASN A 274 -20.20 -13.69 -24.42
CA ASN A 274 -18.79 -13.91 -24.72
C ASN A 274 -18.15 -12.65 -25.30
N GLU A 275 -16.97 -12.30 -24.82
CA GLU A 275 -16.18 -11.21 -25.39
C GLU A 275 -15.70 -11.52 -26.81
N ILE A 276 -16.03 -10.65 -27.75
CA ILE A 276 -15.52 -10.73 -29.11
C ILE A 276 -14.13 -10.09 -29.13
N ALA A 277 -13.08 -10.89 -28.93
CA ALA A 277 -11.70 -10.45 -28.70
C ALA A 277 -11.19 -9.33 -29.63
N ARG A 278 -11.46 -9.41 -30.94
CA ARG A 278 -11.02 -8.39 -31.92
C ARG A 278 -11.64 -6.99 -31.71
N SER A 279 -12.71 -6.92 -30.95
CA SER A 279 -13.40 -5.67 -30.61
C SER A 279 -12.84 -4.98 -29.37
N ARG A 280 -12.02 -5.68 -28.57
CA ARG A 280 -11.54 -5.20 -27.27
C ARG A 280 -10.60 -4.02 -27.43
N ARG A 281 -10.78 -3.00 -26.60
CA ARG A 281 -9.86 -1.88 -26.42
C ARG A 281 -9.61 -1.71 -24.93
N GLU A 282 -8.36 -1.38 -24.60
CA GLU A 282 -7.93 -1.18 -23.22
C GLU A 282 -7.16 0.12 -23.08
N GLY A 283 -7.37 0.79 -21.95
CA GLY A 283 -6.55 1.87 -21.42
C GLY A 283 -5.95 1.46 -20.09
N SER A 284 -4.90 2.15 -19.67
CA SER A 284 -4.24 1.87 -18.38
C SER A 284 -3.89 3.17 -17.68
N VAL A 285 -4.33 3.27 -16.44
CA VAL A 285 -3.96 4.32 -15.48
C VAL A 285 -2.98 3.69 -14.48
N ALA A 286 -1.69 3.91 -14.74
CA ALA A 286 -0.59 3.32 -13.96
C ALA A 286 0.73 4.04 -14.25
N ARG A 287 1.74 3.78 -13.42
CA ARG A 287 3.14 4.03 -13.76
C ARG A 287 3.84 2.72 -14.02
N ARG A 288 4.10 2.44 -15.28
CA ARG A 288 4.74 1.19 -15.68
C ARG A 288 6.23 1.39 -15.89
N ILE A 289 7.02 0.59 -15.19
CA ILE A 289 8.47 0.52 -15.33
C ILE A 289 8.89 -0.86 -15.83
N LYS A 290 10.10 -0.97 -16.38
CA LYS A 290 10.70 -2.27 -16.67
C LYS A 290 10.99 -3.04 -15.36
N PRO A 291 10.93 -4.38 -15.37
CA PRO A 291 11.24 -5.20 -14.19
C PRO A 291 12.66 -5.01 -13.63
N ASP A 292 13.61 -4.60 -14.47
CA ASP A 292 14.99 -4.29 -14.08
C ASP A 292 15.16 -2.87 -13.52
N LEU A 293 14.06 -2.12 -13.35
CA LEU A 293 14.01 -0.74 -12.85
C LEU A 293 14.82 0.26 -13.72
N SER A 294 15.19 -0.11 -14.95
CA SER A 294 16.07 0.71 -15.79
C SER A 294 15.35 1.87 -16.47
N LYS A 295 14.03 1.74 -16.69
CA LYS A 295 13.27 2.69 -17.50
C LYS A 295 11.78 2.71 -17.13
N GLU A 296 11.23 3.92 -17.09
CA GLU A 296 9.78 4.14 -17.12
C GLU A 296 9.27 4.01 -18.56
N LEU A 297 8.27 3.14 -18.75
CA LEU A 297 7.61 2.91 -20.03
C LEU A 297 6.51 3.95 -20.27
N PHE A 298 5.71 4.23 -19.25
CA PHE A 298 4.71 5.31 -19.24
C PHE A 298 4.31 5.65 -17.80
N ASP A 299 3.73 6.84 -17.62
CA ASP A 299 3.03 7.24 -16.40
C ASP A 299 1.74 7.97 -16.79
N THR A 300 0.61 7.35 -16.53
CA THR A 300 -0.75 7.86 -16.79
C THR A 300 -1.55 8.01 -15.50
N ARG A 301 -0.88 7.97 -14.34
CA ARG A 301 -1.52 8.12 -13.03
C ARG A 301 -2.10 9.52 -12.88
N LEU A 302 -3.26 9.61 -12.23
CA LEU A 302 -4.08 10.82 -12.17
C LEU A 302 -3.84 11.59 -10.88
N LEU A 303 -3.42 12.85 -10.97
CA LEU A 303 -3.54 13.80 -9.87
C LEU A 303 -5.02 14.09 -9.55
N PRO A 304 -5.34 14.63 -8.36
CA PRO A 304 -6.70 15.04 -8.06
C PRO A 304 -7.24 16.00 -9.13
N GLY A 305 -8.45 15.71 -9.63
CA GLY A 305 -9.12 16.43 -10.70
C GLY A 305 -8.75 15.99 -12.13
N GLU A 306 -7.71 15.16 -12.32
CA GLU A 306 -7.34 14.65 -13.63
C GLU A 306 -8.21 13.46 -14.05
N SER A 307 -8.37 13.31 -15.36
CA SER A 307 -9.14 12.23 -15.98
C SER A 307 -8.32 11.47 -17.01
N TYR A 308 -8.55 10.17 -17.12
CA TYR A 308 -8.12 9.33 -18.24
C TYR A 308 -9.35 8.89 -19.03
N THR A 309 -9.34 9.07 -20.35
CA THR A 309 -10.44 8.64 -21.23
C THR A 309 -9.95 7.60 -22.23
N LEU A 310 -10.63 6.46 -22.27
CA LEU A 310 -10.50 5.46 -23.31
C LEU A 310 -11.56 5.72 -24.40
N PRO A 311 -11.17 6.22 -25.58
CA PRO A 311 -12.07 6.31 -26.72
C PRO A 311 -12.26 4.93 -27.36
N TYR A 312 -13.43 4.71 -27.95
CA TYR A 312 -13.76 3.51 -28.69
C TYR A 312 -14.32 3.87 -30.05
N ALA A 313 -13.72 3.31 -31.09
CA ALA A 313 -14.20 3.40 -32.46
C ALA A 313 -13.85 2.08 -33.16
N VAL A 314 -14.78 1.13 -33.14
CA VAL A 314 -14.54 -0.22 -33.64
C VAL A 314 -15.72 -0.67 -34.48
N ARG A 315 -15.46 -1.25 -35.64
CA ARG A 315 -16.52 -1.85 -36.49
C ARG A 315 -17.37 -2.82 -35.67
N ARG A 316 -18.68 -2.78 -35.84
CA ARG A 316 -19.58 -3.76 -35.22
C ARG A 316 -19.20 -5.16 -35.70
N GLN A 317 -19.00 -6.06 -34.76
CA GLN A 317 -18.61 -7.42 -35.04
C GLN A 317 -19.83 -8.28 -35.33
N PRO A 318 -19.75 -9.23 -36.28
CA PRO A 318 -20.76 -10.27 -36.44
C PRO A 318 -21.15 -10.91 -35.11
N GLY A 319 -22.46 -10.97 -34.82
CA GLY A 319 -22.99 -11.51 -33.57
C GLY A 319 -22.98 -10.56 -32.37
N ALA A 320 -22.38 -9.37 -32.48
CA ALA A 320 -22.34 -8.42 -31.37
C ALA A 320 -23.74 -7.87 -31.04
N VAL A 321 -24.14 -8.02 -29.77
CA VAL A 321 -25.43 -7.55 -29.24
C VAL A 321 -25.28 -6.41 -28.22
N ALA A 322 -24.07 -6.15 -27.73
CA ALA A 322 -23.79 -5.05 -26.82
C ALA A 322 -22.31 -4.65 -26.83
N VAL A 323 -22.03 -3.46 -26.32
CA VAL A 323 -20.72 -3.05 -25.81
C VAL A 323 -20.74 -3.14 -24.29
N VAL A 324 -19.75 -3.80 -23.70
CA VAL A 324 -19.51 -3.83 -22.27
C VAL A 324 -18.32 -2.93 -21.96
N ALA A 325 -18.52 -2.01 -21.01
CA ALA A 325 -17.54 -1.09 -20.48
C ALA A 325 -17.17 -1.48 -19.06
N ARG A 326 -15.88 -1.64 -18.75
CA ARG A 326 -15.41 -2.09 -17.44
C ARG A 326 -14.25 -1.25 -16.95
N VAL A 327 -14.26 -0.95 -15.66
CA VAL A 327 -13.09 -0.48 -14.92
C VAL A 327 -12.67 -1.59 -13.96
N GLU A 328 -11.49 -2.15 -14.18
CA GLU A 328 -10.90 -3.16 -13.31
C GLU A 328 -9.71 -2.56 -12.56
N VAL A 329 -9.54 -2.93 -11.29
CA VAL A 329 -8.38 -2.55 -10.49
C VAL A 329 -7.53 -3.79 -10.30
N TRP A 330 -6.25 -3.68 -10.63
CA TRP A 330 -5.25 -4.72 -10.45
C TRP A 330 -4.21 -4.22 -9.43
N PRO A 331 -4.44 -4.44 -8.11
CA PRO A 331 -3.64 -3.84 -7.04
C PRO A 331 -2.14 -4.14 -7.12
N ASP A 332 -1.79 -5.37 -7.49
CA ASP A 332 -0.43 -5.92 -7.36
C ASP A 332 0.25 -6.20 -8.71
N GLU A 333 -0.23 -5.55 -9.78
CA GLU A 333 0.11 -5.95 -11.15
C GLU A 333 1.61 -5.90 -11.47
N ALA A 334 2.37 -4.94 -10.93
CA ALA A 334 3.83 -4.94 -11.11
C ALA A 334 4.51 -6.12 -10.40
N TYR A 335 4.05 -6.46 -9.19
CA TYR A 335 4.58 -7.59 -8.43
C TYR A 335 4.21 -8.93 -9.07
N ARG A 336 2.97 -9.09 -9.56
CA ARG A 336 2.56 -10.25 -10.35
C ARG A 336 3.54 -10.52 -11.49
N ARG A 337 3.86 -9.49 -12.29
CA ARG A 337 4.82 -9.58 -13.40
C ARG A 337 6.22 -9.94 -12.91
N PHE A 338 6.65 -9.36 -11.79
CA PHE A 338 7.94 -9.66 -11.19
C PHE A 338 8.02 -11.13 -10.72
N TYR A 339 7.00 -11.64 -10.03
CA TYR A 339 6.94 -13.03 -9.56
C TYR A 339 6.96 -14.02 -10.72
N GLU A 340 6.20 -13.76 -11.80
CA GLU A 340 6.25 -14.60 -13.01
C GLU A 340 7.65 -14.68 -13.62
N ILE A 341 8.39 -13.58 -13.62
CA ILE A 341 9.77 -13.55 -14.12
C ILE A 341 10.71 -14.28 -13.17
N LYS A 342 10.59 -14.06 -11.86
CA LYS A 342 11.44 -14.69 -10.84
C LYS A 342 11.24 -16.21 -10.84
N LEU A 343 10.00 -16.68 -10.85
CA LEU A 343 9.63 -18.11 -10.84
C LEU A 343 10.03 -18.89 -12.10
N ARG A 344 10.39 -18.22 -13.21
CA ARG A 344 10.93 -18.87 -14.40
C ARG A 344 12.44 -19.16 -14.31
N ARG A 345 13.13 -18.63 -13.30
CA ARG A 345 14.57 -18.85 -13.12
C ARG A 345 14.81 -20.15 -12.35
N PRO A 346 15.78 -20.98 -12.78
CA PRO A 346 16.02 -22.30 -12.16
C PRO A 346 16.72 -22.26 -10.80
N GLU A 347 17.14 -21.08 -10.32
CA GLU A 347 18.08 -20.92 -9.19
C GLU A 347 17.42 -20.35 -7.91
N ASN A 348 16.09 -20.38 -7.80
CA ASN A 348 15.41 -19.87 -6.60
C ASN A 348 15.56 -20.85 -5.43
N HIS A 349 15.78 -20.34 -4.22
CA HIS A 349 15.73 -21.18 -3.03
C HIS A 349 14.32 -21.80 -2.87
N PRO A 350 14.18 -23.09 -2.51
CA PRO A 350 12.87 -23.77 -2.48
C PRO A 350 11.83 -23.09 -1.59
N LYS A 351 12.25 -22.56 -0.41
CA LYS A 351 11.33 -21.82 0.48
C LYS A 351 10.88 -20.50 -0.15
N GLY A 352 11.78 -19.80 -0.85
CA GLY A 352 11.45 -18.56 -1.54
C GLY A 352 10.48 -18.80 -2.70
N GLU A 353 10.69 -19.88 -3.45
CA GLU A 353 9.80 -20.25 -4.56
C GLU A 353 8.36 -20.50 -4.09
N ALA A 354 8.16 -21.25 -3.01
CA ALA A 354 6.82 -21.51 -2.47
C ALA A 354 6.09 -20.21 -2.08
N MET A 355 6.77 -19.32 -1.36
CA MET A 355 6.22 -18.01 -0.97
C MET A 355 5.91 -17.15 -2.19
N LEU A 356 6.79 -17.13 -3.21
CA LEU A 356 6.55 -16.35 -4.43
C LEU A 356 5.37 -16.89 -5.26
N ARG A 357 5.12 -18.21 -5.24
CA ARG A 357 3.94 -18.81 -5.89
C ARG A 357 2.65 -18.40 -5.19
N GLU A 358 2.65 -18.41 -3.86
CA GLU A 358 1.54 -17.90 -3.06
C GLU A 358 1.30 -16.41 -3.33
N ALA A 359 2.36 -15.60 -3.31
CA ALA A 359 2.28 -14.17 -3.61
C ALA A 359 1.78 -13.88 -5.04
N LEU A 360 2.18 -14.70 -6.02
CA LEU A 360 1.66 -14.63 -7.38
C LEU A 360 0.16 -14.92 -7.41
N GLN A 361 -0.30 -15.96 -6.73
CA GLN A 361 -1.73 -16.28 -6.67
C GLN A 361 -2.51 -15.15 -5.99
N ASN A 362 -2.04 -14.66 -4.84
CA ASN A 362 -2.66 -13.52 -4.13
C ASN A 362 -2.75 -12.27 -5.02
N SER A 363 -1.72 -11.99 -5.85
CA SER A 363 -1.72 -10.86 -6.77
C SER A 363 -2.71 -10.99 -7.94
N ILE A 364 -3.10 -12.21 -8.28
CA ILE A 364 -4.13 -12.50 -9.30
C ILE A 364 -5.51 -12.36 -8.66
N ASP A 365 -5.68 -12.92 -7.46
CA ASP A 365 -6.94 -12.95 -6.72
C ASP A 365 -7.33 -11.57 -6.15
N SER A 366 -6.36 -10.67 -5.97
CA SER A 366 -6.61 -9.30 -5.52
C SER A 366 -7.28 -8.41 -6.57
N ARG A 367 -7.43 -8.87 -7.82
CA ARG A 367 -8.07 -8.10 -8.89
C ARG A 367 -9.57 -8.05 -8.70
N TYR A 368 -10.18 -6.91 -8.99
CA TYR A 368 -11.63 -6.77 -8.93
C TYR A 368 -12.18 -5.79 -9.98
N THR A 369 -13.43 -6.02 -10.38
CA THR A 369 -14.20 -5.06 -11.18
C THR A 369 -14.74 -3.97 -10.27
N LEU A 370 -14.25 -2.75 -10.47
CA LEU A 370 -14.70 -1.56 -9.75
C LEU A 370 -16.07 -1.11 -10.26
N TRP A 371 -16.24 -1.11 -11.58
CA TRP A 371 -17.45 -0.65 -12.26
C TRP A 371 -17.64 -1.36 -13.59
N GLU A 372 -18.89 -1.59 -13.97
CA GLU A 372 -19.27 -2.20 -15.25
C GLU A 372 -20.62 -1.64 -15.74
N GLU A 373 -20.72 -1.42 -17.05
CA GLU A 373 -21.96 -1.04 -17.72
C GLU A 373 -22.07 -1.73 -19.08
N ARG A 374 -23.31 -2.04 -19.46
CA ARG A 374 -23.65 -2.72 -20.72
C ARG A 374 -24.52 -1.82 -21.58
N TRP A 375 -24.09 -1.55 -22.81
CA TRP A 375 -24.82 -0.77 -23.80
C TRP A 375 -25.31 -1.67 -24.95
N PRO A 376 -26.62 -1.91 -25.06
CA PRO A 376 -27.18 -2.72 -26.14
C PRO A 376 -26.88 -2.15 -27.53
N LEU A 377 -26.62 -3.04 -28.48
CA LEU A 377 -26.54 -2.74 -29.91
C LEU A 377 -27.82 -3.25 -30.60
N PRO A 378 -28.38 -2.50 -31.56
CA PRO A 378 -29.67 -2.78 -32.19
C PRO A 378 -29.68 -3.97 -33.13
#